data_AF-A0A971LTT4-F1
#
_entry.id   AF-A0A971LTT4-F1
#
_cell.length_a   1.000
_cell.length_b   1.000
_cell.length_c   1.000
_cell.angle_alpha   90.00
_cell.angle_beta   90.00
_cell.angle_gamma   90.00
#
_symmetry.space_group_name_H-M   'P 1'
#
loop_
_entity.id
_entity.type
_entity.pdbx_description
1 polymer ?
#
loop_
_entity_poly.entity_id
_entity_poly.type
_entity_poly.pdbx_seq_one_letter_code
_entity_poly.pdbx_strand_id
1 'polypeptide(L)'
;MRGYRYLTNTRQALLWLLITGALVALLLSAFLPALSYLAMGLLLFPILLLFVSALGGILPALMGLLLMVWGAVQAVGPGGLWVALYLLPMTAAFLICLEQKVPFFRTAGIVLAAFVTSMLLIFIVLQRQAGGNVYQAASQAAVEGLREMPLRDNLLYTLWRNGFISHGLPEGSEIFVSTASGGWTFEPEVLEEFYKQVSSRLMALLAALLPGLLTSFAISVSLMGSALALKLAARYQTAPSLGMPPFSMWFLPRSVGRRLVVLALGYLVAMFSRNLVLQTAGQLMYNVFFALYGIQGLSYLNFVLKRRGSRRGLRFVLLLLLFTLVPPAAMFLGVYDQTADPRKLRGDGAPRLPV
;
A
#
# COMPACT_ATOMS: atom_id res chain seq x y z
N MET A 1 -9.45 34.13 -14.56
CA MET A 1 -10.50 33.52 -13.73
C MET A 1 -10.05 32.10 -13.36
N ARG A 2 -9.88 31.79 -12.07
CA ARG A 2 -9.52 30.42 -11.63
C ARG A 2 -10.79 29.57 -11.65
N GLY A 3 -11.04 28.86 -12.75
CA GLY A 3 -12.09 27.85 -12.78
C GLY A 3 -11.61 26.59 -12.03
N TYR A 4 -12.39 26.14 -11.04
CA TYR A 4 -12.15 24.87 -10.37
C TYR A 4 -12.44 23.70 -11.32
N ARG A 5 -11.63 22.65 -11.24
CA ARG A 5 -11.78 21.45 -12.08
C ARG A 5 -12.84 20.48 -11.54
N TYR A 6 -14.11 20.90 -11.56
CA TYR A 6 -15.23 20.06 -11.15
C TYR A 6 -15.36 18.79 -12.01
N LEU A 7 -15.28 18.96 -13.33
CA LEU A 7 -15.22 17.88 -14.32
C LEU A 7 -14.21 18.30 -15.39
N THR A 8 -13.21 17.47 -15.65
CA THR A 8 -12.12 17.79 -16.59
C THR A 8 -12.33 17.15 -17.95
N ASN A 9 -12.50 15.84 -17.98
CA ASN A 9 -12.75 15.08 -19.20
C ASN A 9 -13.80 14.01 -18.92
N THR A 10 -14.98 14.15 -19.53
CA THR A 10 -16.13 13.27 -19.30
C THR A 10 -15.81 11.81 -19.62
N ARG A 11 -15.05 11.54 -20.70
CA ARG A 11 -14.67 10.16 -21.06
C ARG A 11 -13.77 9.53 -20.02
N GLN A 12 -12.76 10.27 -19.55
CA GLN A 12 -11.85 9.78 -18.51
C GLN A 12 -12.56 9.67 -17.16
N ALA A 13 -13.39 10.64 -16.79
CA ALA A 13 -14.21 10.59 -15.59
C ALA A 13 -15.09 9.34 -15.54
N LEU A 14 -15.83 9.06 -16.61
CA LEU A 14 -16.68 7.86 -16.70
C LEU A 14 -15.84 6.58 -16.67
N LEU A 15 -14.75 6.52 -17.42
CA LEU A 15 -13.88 5.33 -17.46
C LEU A 15 -13.31 5.00 -16.07
N TRP A 16 -12.79 5.99 -15.35
CA TRP A 16 -12.22 5.76 -14.02
C TRP A 16 -13.28 5.49 -12.94
N LEU A 17 -14.48 6.06 -13.07
CA LEU A 17 -15.63 5.69 -12.24
C LEU A 17 -16.10 4.26 -12.52
N LEU A 18 -16.15 3.84 -13.78
CA LEU A 18 -16.47 2.46 -14.16
C LEU A 18 -15.43 1.47 -13.63
N ILE A 19 -14.14 1.77 -13.75
CA ILE A 19 -13.07 0.96 -13.17
C ILE A 19 -13.23 0.87 -11.65
N THR A 20 -13.54 1.99 -10.99
CA THR A 20 -13.78 2.04 -9.55
C THR A 20 -14.98 1.17 -9.16
N GLY A 21 -16.11 1.33 -9.83
CA GLY A 21 -17.33 0.53 -9.60
C GLY A 21 -17.12 -0.96 -9.86
N ALA A 22 -16.42 -1.30 -10.95
CA ALA A 22 -16.08 -2.69 -11.28
C ALA A 22 -15.18 -3.32 -10.23
N LEU A 23 -14.17 -2.60 -9.72
CA LEU A 23 -13.34 -3.10 -8.63
C LEU A 23 -14.15 -3.29 -7.35
N VAL A 24 -14.99 -2.31 -6.98
CA VAL A 24 -15.87 -2.42 -5.81
C VAL A 24 -16.79 -3.64 -5.93
N ALA A 25 -17.43 -3.84 -7.07
CA ALA A 25 -18.28 -4.99 -7.32
C ALA A 25 -17.51 -6.31 -7.25
N LEU A 26 -16.32 -6.38 -7.85
CA LEU A 26 -15.46 -7.56 -7.84
C LEU A 26 -15.02 -7.95 -6.43
N LEU A 27 -14.65 -6.96 -5.61
CA LEU A 27 -14.26 -7.20 -4.22
C LEU A 27 -15.45 -7.67 -3.38
N LEU A 28 -16.65 -7.11 -3.61
CA LEU A 28 -17.88 -7.55 -2.96
C LEU A 28 -18.35 -8.94 -3.39
N SER A 29 -18.09 -9.33 -4.64
CA SER A 29 -18.41 -10.66 -5.16
C SER A 29 -17.37 -11.73 -4.79
N ALA A 30 -16.29 -11.35 -4.11
CA ALA A 30 -15.26 -12.29 -3.70
C ALA A 30 -15.83 -13.28 -2.67
N PHE A 31 -15.18 -14.45 -2.58
CA PHE A 31 -15.59 -15.50 -1.64
C PHE A 31 -15.57 -15.03 -0.17
N LEU A 32 -14.67 -14.10 0.19
CA LEU A 32 -14.63 -13.44 1.50
C LEU A 32 -14.71 -11.91 1.33
N PRO A 33 -15.91 -11.33 1.17
CA PRO A 33 -16.09 -9.93 0.81
C PRO A 33 -15.45 -8.96 1.81
N ALA A 34 -15.64 -9.16 3.12
CA ALA A 34 -15.07 -8.29 4.14
C ALA A 34 -13.53 -8.26 4.09
N LEU A 35 -12.91 -9.45 4.00
CA LEU A 35 -11.46 -9.58 3.97
C LEU A 35 -10.86 -9.06 2.66
N SER A 36 -11.44 -9.42 1.51
CA SER A 36 -10.97 -8.96 0.20
C SER A 36 -11.08 -7.44 0.09
N TYR A 37 -12.21 -6.88 0.52
CA TYR A 37 -12.50 -5.46 0.41
C TYR A 37 -11.58 -4.62 1.29
N LEU A 38 -11.37 -5.03 2.56
CA LEU A 38 -10.47 -4.32 3.45
C LEU A 38 -9.01 -4.49 3.02
N ALA A 39 -8.55 -5.71 2.75
CA ALA A 39 -7.14 -5.96 2.42
C ALA A 39 -6.74 -5.31 1.09
N MET A 40 -7.53 -5.49 0.03
CA MET A 40 -7.23 -4.91 -1.27
C MET A 40 -7.59 -3.43 -1.32
N GLY A 41 -8.68 -3.00 -0.68
CA GLY A 41 -9.10 -1.60 -0.64
C GLY A 41 -8.06 -0.71 0.04
N LEU A 42 -7.43 -1.19 1.12
CA LEU A 42 -6.35 -0.51 1.82
C LEU A 42 -5.14 -0.20 0.91
N LEU A 43 -4.90 -1.01 -0.11
CA LEU A 43 -3.75 -0.81 -1.01
C LEU A 43 -4.15 -0.12 -2.33
N LEU A 44 -5.31 -0.45 -2.89
CA LEU A 44 -5.69 -0.03 -4.24
C LEU A 44 -6.50 1.27 -4.27
N PHE A 45 -7.37 1.51 -3.30
CA PHE A 45 -8.26 2.68 -3.30
C PHE A 45 -7.52 4.02 -3.22
N PRO A 46 -6.48 4.19 -2.40
CA PRO A 46 -5.71 5.43 -2.40
C PRO A 46 -5.13 5.73 -3.78
N ILE A 47 -4.55 4.72 -4.44
CA ILE A 47 -3.97 4.87 -5.77
C ILE A 47 -5.07 5.28 -6.76
N LEU A 48 -6.17 4.55 -6.81
CA LEU A 48 -7.28 4.83 -7.72
C LEU A 48 -7.85 6.23 -7.55
N LEU A 49 -8.03 6.70 -6.31
CA LEU A 49 -8.54 8.05 -6.06
C LEU A 49 -7.58 9.14 -6.54
N LEU A 50 -6.26 8.92 -6.49
CA LEU A 50 -5.29 9.83 -7.11
C LEU A 50 -5.49 9.89 -8.64
N PHE A 51 -5.73 8.75 -9.30
CA PHE A 51 -6.04 8.71 -10.74
C PHE A 51 -7.35 9.42 -11.05
N VAL A 52 -8.44 9.11 -10.35
CA VAL A 52 -9.76 9.73 -10.53
C VAL A 52 -9.67 11.24 -10.30
N SER A 53 -8.94 11.69 -9.28
CA SER A 53 -8.73 13.12 -8.99
C SER A 53 -7.98 13.86 -10.08
N ALA A 54 -6.95 13.24 -10.65
CA ALA A 54 -6.14 13.85 -11.71
C ALA A 54 -6.84 13.81 -13.09
N LEU A 55 -7.63 12.77 -13.37
CA LEU A 55 -8.19 12.50 -14.70
C LEU A 55 -9.67 12.86 -14.84
N GLY A 56 -10.44 12.77 -13.75
CA GLY A 56 -11.86 13.09 -13.71
C GLY A 56 -12.13 14.48 -13.16
N GLY A 57 -11.43 14.89 -12.11
CA GLY A 57 -11.66 16.14 -11.39
C GLY A 57 -12.34 15.92 -10.03
N ILE A 58 -12.89 16.99 -9.44
CA ILE A 58 -13.42 16.97 -8.08
C ILE A 58 -14.67 16.08 -7.97
N LEU A 59 -15.66 16.24 -8.86
CA LEU A 59 -16.92 15.49 -8.77
C LEU A 59 -16.71 13.97 -8.94
N PRO A 60 -15.97 13.48 -9.96
CA PRO A 60 -15.68 12.06 -10.08
C PRO A 60 -14.90 11.50 -8.89
N ALA A 61 -13.99 12.27 -8.29
CA ALA A 61 -13.25 11.83 -7.11
C ALA A 61 -14.18 11.63 -5.89
N LEU A 62 -15.11 12.56 -5.67
CA LEU A 62 -16.11 12.43 -4.61
C LEU A 62 -17.07 11.27 -4.86
N MET A 63 -17.54 11.09 -6.10
CA MET A 63 -18.37 9.94 -6.46
C MET A 63 -17.62 8.61 -6.28
N GLY A 64 -16.35 8.54 -6.71
CA GLY A 64 -15.50 7.37 -6.51
C GLY A 64 -15.30 7.05 -5.02
N LEU A 65 -15.08 8.07 -4.19
CA LEU A 65 -15.00 7.91 -2.74
C LEU A 65 -16.31 7.36 -2.16
N LEU A 66 -17.46 7.92 -2.55
CA LEU A 66 -18.76 7.46 -2.08
C LEU A 66 -19.04 6.01 -2.50
N LEU A 67 -18.66 5.60 -3.71
CA LEU A 67 -18.76 4.20 -4.16
C LEU A 67 -17.91 3.27 -3.31
N MET A 68 -16.68 3.67 -2.96
CA MET A 68 -15.80 2.88 -2.10
C MET A 68 -16.31 2.80 -0.65
N VAL A 69 -16.88 3.88 -0.12
CA VAL A 69 -17.48 3.89 1.21
C VAL A 69 -18.75 3.05 1.24
N TRP A 70 -19.60 3.16 0.23
CA TRP A 70 -20.80 2.35 0.10
C TRP A 70 -20.45 0.86 0.05
N GLY A 71 -19.48 0.47 -0.78
CA GLY A 71 -19.04 -0.92 -0.83
C GLY A 71 -18.45 -1.41 0.50
N ALA A 72 -17.69 -0.57 1.20
CA ALA A 72 -17.18 -0.91 2.54
C ALA A 72 -18.32 -1.17 3.54
N VAL A 73 -19.37 -0.34 3.49
CA VAL A 73 -20.54 -0.49 4.38
C VAL A 73 -21.32 -1.77 4.06
N GLN A 74 -21.41 -2.16 2.79
CA GLN A 74 -22.01 -3.46 2.43
C GLN A 74 -21.16 -4.65 2.90
N ALA A 75 -19.83 -4.51 2.88
CA ALA A 75 -18.92 -5.60 3.24
C ALA A 75 -18.79 -5.82 4.76
N VAL A 76 -18.80 -4.74 5.55
CA VAL A 76 -18.44 -4.78 6.99
C VAL A 76 -19.44 -4.01 7.88
N GLY A 77 -20.60 -3.62 7.33
CA GLY A 77 -21.61 -2.87 8.06
C GLY A 77 -21.18 -1.42 8.37
N PRO A 78 -21.71 -0.80 9.45
CA PRO A 78 -21.42 0.60 9.79
C PRO A 78 -19.93 0.92 9.96
N GLY A 79 -19.10 -0.07 10.30
CA GLY A 79 -17.65 0.06 10.36
C GLY A 79 -17.01 0.45 9.02
N GLY A 80 -17.68 0.20 7.88
CA GLY A 80 -17.22 0.63 6.57
C GLY A 80 -17.05 2.15 6.41
N LEU A 81 -17.70 2.96 7.25
CA LEU A 81 -17.55 4.42 7.25
C LEU A 81 -16.11 4.88 7.57
N TRP A 82 -15.30 4.06 8.25
CA TRP A 82 -13.89 4.36 8.51
C TRP A 82 -13.07 4.50 7.22
N VAL A 83 -13.50 3.89 6.12
CA VAL A 83 -12.88 4.05 4.79
C VAL A 83 -12.95 5.49 4.31
N ALA A 84 -14.00 6.25 4.69
CA ALA A 84 -14.09 7.66 4.37
C ALA A 84 -12.99 8.46 5.07
N LEU A 85 -12.78 8.22 6.38
CA LEU A 85 -11.73 8.90 7.14
C LEU A 85 -10.33 8.54 6.62
N TYR A 86 -10.16 7.33 6.12
CA TYR A 86 -8.92 6.83 5.52
C TYR A 86 -8.59 7.52 4.19
N LEU A 87 -9.56 7.62 3.29
CA LEU A 87 -9.33 8.06 1.91
C LEU A 87 -9.53 9.56 1.69
N LEU A 88 -10.47 10.19 2.41
CA LEU A 88 -10.87 11.57 2.19
C LEU A 88 -9.71 12.57 2.40
N PRO A 89 -8.91 12.52 3.49
CA PRO A 89 -7.89 13.53 3.74
C PRO A 89 -6.81 13.57 2.65
N MET A 90 -6.33 12.41 2.23
CA MET A 90 -5.34 12.30 1.15
C MET A 90 -5.90 12.79 -0.19
N THR A 91 -7.15 12.41 -0.51
CA THR A 91 -7.81 12.81 -1.76
C THR A 91 -8.06 14.31 -1.80
N ALA A 92 -8.58 14.88 -0.72
CA ALA A 92 -8.78 16.32 -0.58
C ALA A 92 -7.46 17.09 -0.69
N ALA A 93 -6.42 16.64 0.01
CA ALA A 93 -5.09 17.23 -0.06
C ALA A 93 -4.54 17.27 -1.50
N PHE A 94 -4.68 16.15 -2.23
CA PHE A 94 -4.23 16.09 -3.62
C PHE A 94 -5.04 17.00 -4.55
N LEU A 95 -6.37 17.01 -4.43
CA LEU A 95 -7.25 17.90 -5.20
C LEU A 95 -6.91 19.37 -4.95
N ILE A 96 -6.78 19.79 -3.68
CA ILE A 96 -6.41 21.16 -3.30
C ILE A 96 -5.06 21.55 -3.92
N CYS A 97 -4.05 20.66 -3.84
CA CYS A 97 -2.74 20.91 -4.42
C CYS A 97 -2.79 21.07 -5.94
N LEU A 98 -3.64 20.30 -6.63
CA LEU A 98 -3.83 20.43 -8.07
C LEU A 98 -4.47 21.78 -8.44
N GLU A 99 -5.52 22.20 -7.73
CA GLU A 99 -6.22 23.48 -7.99
C GLU A 99 -5.33 24.69 -7.69
N GLN A 100 -4.54 24.60 -6.62
CA GLN A 100 -3.57 25.63 -6.23
C GLN A 100 -2.26 25.57 -7.03
N LYS A 101 -2.10 24.57 -7.92
CA LYS A 101 -0.89 24.34 -8.73
C LYS A 101 0.38 24.26 -7.89
N VAL A 102 0.29 23.60 -6.73
CA VAL A 102 1.43 23.39 -5.82
C VAL A 102 2.50 22.55 -6.53
N PRO A 103 3.80 22.90 -6.44
CA PRO A 103 4.87 22.13 -7.08
C PRO A 103 4.87 20.66 -6.66
N PHE A 104 5.18 19.76 -7.60
CA PHE A 104 5.05 18.31 -7.45
C PHE A 104 5.61 17.76 -6.13
N PHE A 105 6.85 18.10 -5.76
CA PHE A 105 7.47 17.57 -4.53
C PHE A 105 6.79 18.06 -3.25
N ARG A 106 6.26 19.30 -3.26
CA ARG A 106 5.44 19.80 -2.14
C ARG A 106 4.10 19.08 -2.09
N THR A 107 3.47 18.86 -3.24
CA THR A 107 2.23 18.08 -3.35
C THR A 107 2.41 16.66 -2.81
N ALA A 108 3.46 15.95 -3.21
CA ALA A 108 3.76 14.62 -2.70
C ALA A 108 3.98 14.64 -1.17
N GLY A 109 4.68 15.64 -0.64
CA GLY A 109 4.86 15.80 0.81
C GLY A 109 3.55 16.06 1.57
N ILE A 110 2.66 16.90 1.01
CA ILE A 110 1.35 17.19 1.61
C ILE A 110 0.44 15.95 1.57
N VAL A 111 0.42 15.23 0.44
CA VAL A 111 -0.34 13.98 0.29
C VAL A 111 0.17 12.91 1.27
N LEU A 112 1.49 12.78 1.41
CA LEU A 112 2.13 11.89 2.38
C LEU A 112 1.68 12.23 3.80
N ALA A 113 1.78 13.51 4.20
CA ALA A 113 1.41 13.96 5.53
C ALA A 113 -0.08 13.74 5.81
N ALA A 114 -0.96 14.03 4.85
CA ALA A 114 -2.40 13.81 4.98
C ALA A 114 -2.74 12.32 5.16
N PHE A 115 -2.11 11.45 4.37
CA PHE A 115 -2.29 10.00 4.45
C PHE A 115 -1.81 9.42 5.78
N VAL A 116 -0.59 9.78 6.20
CA VAL A 116 -0.01 9.33 7.48
C VAL A 116 -0.84 9.82 8.66
N THR A 117 -1.25 11.09 8.66
CA THR A 117 -2.06 11.67 9.74
C THR A 117 -3.42 11.00 9.84
N SER A 118 -4.10 10.79 8.71
CA SER A 118 -5.38 10.06 8.66
C SER A 118 -5.25 8.67 9.27
N MET A 119 -4.22 7.91 8.86
CA MET A 119 -4.04 6.54 9.32
C MET A 119 -3.65 6.46 10.80
N LEU A 120 -2.84 7.40 11.29
CA LEU A 120 -2.53 7.52 12.71
C LEU A 120 -3.78 7.84 13.54
N LEU A 121 -4.63 8.75 13.07
CA LEU A 121 -5.90 9.07 13.75
C LEU A 121 -6.81 7.85 13.83
N ILE A 122 -7.00 7.13 12.73
CA ILE A 122 -7.77 5.89 12.71
C ILE A 122 -7.20 4.89 13.70
N PHE A 123 -5.88 4.67 13.66
CA PHE A 123 -5.22 3.74 14.56
C PHE A 123 -5.40 4.13 16.03
N ILE A 124 -5.22 5.40 16.41
CA ILE A 124 -5.41 5.88 17.79
C ILE A 124 -6.85 5.65 18.25
N VAL A 125 -7.84 5.91 17.40
CA VAL A 125 -9.25 5.70 17.76
C VAL A 125 -9.53 4.22 17.94
N LEU A 126 -9.08 3.37 17.01
CA LEU A 126 -9.22 1.92 17.14
C LEU A 126 -8.48 1.40 18.39
N GLN A 127 -7.31 1.96 18.73
CA GLN A 127 -6.54 1.60 19.94
C GLN A 127 -7.35 1.85 21.21
N ARG A 128 -8.06 2.98 21.26
CA ARG A 128 -8.92 3.33 22.40
C ARG A 128 -10.15 2.42 22.47
N GLN A 129 -10.77 2.11 21.33
CA GLN A 129 -11.94 1.22 21.29
C GLN A 129 -11.59 -0.23 21.67
N ALA A 130 -10.40 -0.69 21.30
CA ALA A 130 -9.90 -2.03 21.60
C ALA A 130 -9.28 -2.20 23.00
N GLY A 131 -9.51 -1.24 23.92
CA GLY A 131 -8.99 -1.33 25.29
C GLY A 131 -7.45 -1.29 25.40
N GLY A 132 -6.76 -0.74 24.39
CA GLY A 132 -5.31 -0.57 24.40
C GLY A 132 -4.51 -1.62 23.63
N ASN A 133 -5.14 -2.64 23.01
CA ASN A 133 -4.45 -3.58 22.12
C ASN A 133 -5.27 -3.93 20.86
N VAL A 134 -5.19 -3.09 19.83
CA VAL A 134 -5.88 -3.32 18.53
C VAL A 134 -5.47 -4.61 17.87
N TYR A 135 -4.19 -4.98 17.94
CA TYR A 135 -3.71 -6.17 17.23
C TYR A 135 -4.31 -7.45 17.82
N GLN A 136 -4.39 -7.53 19.14
CA GLN A 136 -5.06 -8.64 19.81
C GLN A 136 -6.56 -8.66 19.53
N ALA A 137 -7.25 -7.51 19.65
CA ALA A 137 -8.68 -7.42 19.37
C ALA A 137 -9.03 -7.79 17.92
N ALA A 138 -8.24 -7.32 16.95
CA ALA A 138 -8.40 -7.64 15.54
C ALA A 138 -8.11 -9.13 15.26
N SER A 139 -7.08 -9.70 15.90
CA SER A 139 -6.78 -11.13 15.80
C SER A 139 -7.92 -11.99 16.35
N GLN A 140 -8.46 -11.63 17.52
CA GLN A 140 -9.60 -12.31 18.13
C GLN A 140 -10.84 -12.22 17.25
N ALA A 141 -11.16 -11.05 16.71
CA ALA A 141 -12.28 -10.87 15.79
C ALA A 141 -12.12 -11.72 14.52
N ALA A 142 -10.90 -11.85 14.00
CA ALA A 142 -10.62 -12.71 12.84
C ALA A 142 -10.75 -14.21 13.17
N VAL A 143 -10.34 -14.64 14.36
CA VAL A 143 -10.54 -16.04 14.82
C VAL A 143 -12.03 -16.32 15.04
N GLU A 144 -12.79 -15.38 15.59
CA GLU A 144 -14.23 -15.55 15.77
C GLU A 144 -14.94 -15.61 14.40
N GLY A 145 -14.58 -14.73 13.47
CA GLY A 145 -15.09 -14.81 12.09
C GLY A 145 -14.70 -16.12 11.38
N LEU A 146 -13.55 -16.71 11.71
CA LEU A 146 -13.16 -18.02 11.22
C LEU A 146 -14.02 -19.15 11.82
N ARG A 147 -14.39 -19.05 13.11
CA ARG A 147 -15.26 -20.03 13.79
C ARG A 147 -16.65 -20.09 13.19
N GLU A 148 -17.21 -18.93 12.83
CA GLU A 148 -18.54 -18.80 12.24
C GLU A 148 -18.57 -19.13 10.73
N MET A 149 -17.41 -19.36 10.11
CA MET A 149 -17.31 -19.57 8.67
C MET A 149 -17.90 -20.93 8.25
N PRO A 150 -18.86 -20.99 7.29
CA PRO A 150 -19.45 -22.26 6.84
C PRO A 150 -18.46 -23.28 6.27
N LEU A 151 -17.33 -22.81 5.72
CA LEU A 151 -16.27 -23.62 5.11
C LEU A 151 -14.98 -23.61 5.94
N ARG A 152 -15.09 -23.32 7.24
CA ARG A 152 -13.97 -23.28 8.19
C ARG A 152 -13.06 -24.50 8.09
N ASP A 153 -13.63 -25.69 8.19
CA ASP A 153 -12.85 -26.93 8.26
C ASP A 153 -12.11 -27.21 6.94
N ASN A 154 -12.71 -26.89 5.79
CA ASN A 154 -12.03 -26.96 4.49
C ASN A 154 -10.85 -25.98 4.38
N LEU A 155 -11.01 -24.75 4.91
CA LEU A 155 -9.94 -23.76 4.93
C LEU A 155 -8.80 -24.20 5.87
N LEU A 156 -9.13 -24.64 7.09
CA LEU A 156 -8.15 -25.14 8.06
C LEU A 156 -7.41 -26.37 7.55
N TYR A 157 -8.12 -27.30 6.89
CA TYR A 157 -7.50 -28.45 6.24
C TYR A 157 -6.53 -28.05 5.13
N THR A 158 -6.91 -27.07 4.32
CA THR A 158 -6.01 -26.55 3.28
C THR A 158 -4.77 -25.91 3.91
N LEU A 159 -4.93 -25.13 4.98
CA LEU A 159 -3.79 -24.53 5.69
C LEU A 159 -2.88 -25.60 6.31
N TRP A 160 -3.45 -26.61 6.95
CA TRP A 160 -2.71 -27.72 7.55
C TRP A 160 -1.96 -28.54 6.49
N ARG A 161 -2.65 -28.96 5.42
CA ARG A 161 -2.07 -29.76 4.33
C ARG A 161 -0.92 -29.04 3.63
N ASN A 162 -0.98 -27.72 3.53
CA ASN A 162 0.09 -26.91 2.93
C ASN A 162 1.20 -26.53 3.94
N GLY A 163 1.15 -27.04 5.18
CA GLY A 163 2.16 -26.79 6.21
C GLY A 163 2.10 -25.39 6.85
N PHE A 164 1.00 -24.65 6.67
CA PHE A 164 0.83 -23.33 7.30
C PHE A 164 0.43 -23.42 8.78
N ILE A 165 -0.16 -24.53 9.21
CA ILE A 165 -0.50 -24.80 10.62
C ILE A 165 -0.22 -26.28 10.93
N SER A 166 0.03 -26.61 12.19
CA SER A 166 0.28 -27.98 12.65
C SER A 166 -0.64 -28.37 13.80
N HIS A 167 -1.02 -29.65 13.91
CA HIS A 167 -1.94 -30.12 14.96
C HIS A 167 -1.24 -30.35 16.30
N GLY A 168 0.10 -30.37 16.35
CA GLY A 168 0.88 -30.53 17.58
C GLY A 168 0.82 -31.92 18.24
N LEU A 169 -0.11 -32.79 17.81
CA LEU A 169 -0.24 -34.17 18.27
C LEU A 169 0.83 -35.12 17.68
N PRO A 170 1.16 -36.24 18.37
CA PRO A 170 2.06 -37.29 17.86
C PRO A 170 1.61 -37.89 16.52
N GLU A 171 2.55 -38.38 15.72
CA GLU A 171 2.23 -39.04 14.44
C GLU A 171 1.30 -40.25 14.66
N GLY A 172 0.20 -40.31 13.89
CA GLY A 172 -0.80 -41.37 13.97
C GLY A 172 -2.01 -41.07 14.85
N SER A 173 -2.09 -39.89 15.48
CA SER A 173 -3.31 -39.43 16.16
C SER A 173 -4.47 -39.24 15.18
N GLU A 174 -5.67 -39.67 15.57
CA GLU A 174 -6.89 -39.27 14.86
C GLU A 174 -7.07 -37.75 15.03
N ILE A 175 -7.25 -37.05 13.92
CA ILE A 175 -7.38 -35.58 13.90
C ILE A 175 -8.75 -35.14 13.40
N PHE A 176 -9.59 -36.11 13.00
CA PHE A 176 -10.91 -35.89 12.41
C PHE A 176 -11.97 -36.66 13.18
N VAL A 177 -13.11 -36.02 13.39
CA VAL A 177 -14.32 -36.62 13.93
C VAL A 177 -15.41 -36.59 12.86
N SER A 178 -16.13 -37.70 12.68
CA SER A 178 -17.29 -37.74 11.80
C SER A 178 -18.45 -36.94 12.39
N THR A 179 -19.04 -36.04 11.61
CA THR A 179 -20.23 -35.31 12.04
C THR A 179 -21.50 -36.12 11.80
N ALA A 180 -22.53 -35.92 12.62
CA ALA A 180 -23.81 -36.63 12.54
C ALA A 180 -24.53 -36.47 11.18
N SER A 181 -24.14 -35.47 10.38
CA SER A 181 -24.63 -35.20 9.03
C SER A 181 -23.81 -35.88 7.90
N GLY A 182 -22.89 -36.78 8.24
CA GLY A 182 -22.06 -37.51 7.26
C GLY A 182 -20.86 -36.70 6.73
N GLY A 183 -20.47 -35.63 7.43
CA GLY A 183 -19.27 -34.86 7.14
C GLY A 183 -18.11 -35.19 8.07
N TRP A 184 -17.04 -34.41 7.99
CA TRP A 184 -15.89 -34.48 8.89
C TRP A 184 -15.65 -33.10 9.51
N THR A 185 -15.15 -33.09 10.74
CA THR A 185 -14.65 -31.88 11.41
C THR A 185 -13.37 -32.24 12.15
N PHE A 186 -12.54 -31.25 12.46
CA PHE A 186 -11.34 -31.50 13.27
C PHE A 186 -11.69 -31.78 14.72
N GLU A 187 -10.84 -32.56 15.40
CA GLU A 187 -10.96 -32.71 16.85
C GLU A 187 -10.91 -31.35 17.57
N PRO A 188 -11.65 -31.17 18.68
CA PRO A 188 -11.68 -29.89 19.41
C PRO A 188 -10.29 -29.41 19.85
N GLU A 189 -9.41 -30.33 20.28
CA GLU A 189 -8.04 -30.01 20.69
C GLU A 189 -7.20 -29.50 19.52
N VAL A 190 -7.35 -30.13 18.35
CA VAL A 190 -6.68 -29.72 17.10
C VAL A 190 -7.18 -28.35 16.64
N LEU A 191 -8.49 -28.09 16.74
CA LEU A 191 -9.08 -26.80 16.40
C LEU A 191 -8.54 -25.68 17.30
N GLU A 192 -8.43 -25.91 18.61
CA GLU A 192 -7.86 -24.93 19.53
C GLU A 192 -6.43 -24.57 19.18
N GLU A 193 -5.60 -25.58 18.86
CA GLU A 193 -4.22 -25.36 18.47
C GLU A 193 -4.12 -24.59 17.14
N PHE A 194 -4.96 -24.93 16.16
CA PHE A 194 -5.07 -24.17 14.92
C PHE A 194 -5.45 -22.71 15.16
N TYR A 195 -6.44 -22.42 16.02
CA TYR A 195 -6.83 -21.05 16.33
C TYR A 195 -5.71 -20.27 17.03
N LYS A 196 -4.94 -20.91 17.93
CA LYS A 196 -3.78 -20.27 18.57
C LYS A 196 -2.73 -19.88 17.53
N GLN A 197 -2.39 -20.80 16.62
CA GLN A 197 -1.41 -20.53 15.56
C GLN A 197 -1.88 -19.45 14.58
N VAL A 198 -3.14 -19.51 14.15
CA VAL A 198 -3.75 -18.47 13.30
C VAL A 198 -3.71 -17.12 14.00
N SER A 199 -4.14 -17.05 15.27
CA SER A 199 -4.11 -15.81 16.05
C SER A 199 -2.71 -15.22 16.17
N SER A 200 -1.71 -16.05 16.52
CA SER A 200 -0.33 -15.60 16.66
C SER A 200 0.22 -15.04 15.34
N ARG A 201 -0.08 -15.70 14.22
CA ARG A 201 0.38 -15.25 12.89
C ARG A 201 -0.33 -13.98 12.45
N LEU A 202 -1.64 -13.89 12.66
CA LEU A 202 -2.42 -12.68 12.37
C LEU A 202 -1.92 -11.49 13.18
N MET A 203 -1.66 -11.68 14.48
CA MET A 203 -1.11 -10.63 15.33
C MET A 203 0.24 -10.11 14.80
N ALA A 204 1.15 -11.01 14.41
CA ALA A 204 2.44 -10.62 13.83
C ALA A 204 2.28 -9.86 12.50
N LEU A 205 1.39 -10.31 11.61
CA LEU A 205 1.12 -9.65 10.34
C LEU A 205 0.50 -8.26 10.54
N LEU A 206 -0.49 -8.14 11.44
CA LEU A 206 -1.14 -6.87 11.76
C LEU A 206 -0.18 -5.87 12.42
N ALA A 207 0.71 -6.35 13.29
CA ALA A 207 1.75 -5.53 13.92
C ALA A 207 2.76 -4.99 12.90
N ALA A 208 3.07 -5.76 11.85
CA ALA A 208 3.96 -5.33 10.76
C ALA A 208 3.25 -4.43 9.72
N LEU A 209 1.94 -4.62 9.54
CA LEU A 209 1.14 -3.93 8.52
C LEU A 209 1.16 -2.40 8.72
N LEU A 210 0.83 -1.92 9.92
CA LEU A 210 0.72 -0.49 10.18
C LEU A 210 2.04 0.26 9.94
N PRO A 211 3.19 -0.18 10.49
CA PRO A 211 4.49 0.41 10.17
C PRO A 211 4.76 0.46 8.67
N GLY A 212 4.49 -0.64 7.94
CA GLY A 212 4.67 -0.72 6.49
C GLY A 212 3.79 0.27 5.72
N LEU A 213 2.54 0.43 6.16
CA LEU A 213 1.58 1.35 5.56
C LEU A 213 1.95 2.82 5.79
N LEU A 214 2.35 3.19 7.01
CA LEU A 214 2.73 4.56 7.38
C LEU A 214 4.03 5.03 6.73
N THR A 215 4.86 4.10 6.28
CA THR A 215 6.20 4.41 5.73
C THR A 215 6.27 4.06 4.25
N SER A 216 6.64 2.82 3.91
CA SER A 216 6.95 2.42 2.54
C SER A 216 5.77 2.62 1.60
N PHE A 217 4.57 2.20 2.02
CA PHE A 217 3.36 2.37 1.19
C PHE A 217 2.98 3.84 1.06
N ALA A 218 2.94 4.60 2.16
CA ALA A 218 2.63 6.04 2.14
C ALA A 218 3.58 6.83 1.22
N ILE A 219 4.89 6.55 1.28
CA ILE A 219 5.91 7.14 0.39
C ILE A 219 5.65 6.75 -1.05
N SER A 220 5.38 5.47 -1.30
CA SER A 220 5.12 4.94 -2.64
C SER A 220 3.87 5.56 -3.26
N VAL A 221 2.76 5.63 -2.52
CA VAL A 221 1.50 6.20 -2.99
C VAL A 221 1.62 7.70 -3.26
N SER A 222 2.27 8.43 -2.37
CA SER A 222 2.39 9.89 -2.48
C SER A 222 3.39 10.34 -3.55
N LEU A 223 4.51 9.65 -3.72
CA LEU A 223 5.48 9.98 -4.77
C LEU A 223 5.12 9.30 -6.09
N MET A 224 5.09 7.96 -6.13
CA MET A 224 4.87 7.23 -7.37
C MET A 224 3.42 7.27 -7.82
N GLY A 225 2.46 7.09 -6.89
CA GLY A 225 1.04 7.15 -7.21
C GLY A 225 0.64 8.51 -7.80
N SER A 226 1.00 9.60 -7.12
CA SER A 226 0.75 10.94 -7.65
C SER A 226 1.52 11.21 -8.95
N ALA A 227 2.77 10.76 -9.08
CA ALA A 227 3.53 10.94 -10.33
C ALA A 227 2.89 10.22 -11.52
N LEU A 228 2.43 8.98 -11.33
CA LEU A 228 1.76 8.20 -12.37
C LEU A 228 0.42 8.81 -12.75
N ALA A 229 -0.37 9.26 -11.77
CA ALA A 229 -1.63 9.95 -12.00
C ALA A 229 -1.41 11.23 -12.82
N LEU A 230 -0.44 12.06 -12.45
CA LEU A 230 -0.10 13.29 -13.18
C LEU A 230 0.48 13.03 -14.57
N LYS A 231 1.31 11.99 -14.73
CA LYS A 231 1.84 11.59 -16.05
C LYS A 231 0.71 11.20 -17.00
N LEU A 232 -0.29 10.47 -16.50
CA LEU A 232 -1.44 10.09 -17.30
C LEU A 232 -2.35 11.28 -17.57
N ALA A 233 -2.55 12.15 -16.57
CA ALA A 233 -3.32 13.38 -16.73
C ALA A 233 -2.68 14.34 -17.74
N ALA A 234 -1.35 14.42 -17.82
CA ALA A 234 -0.65 15.19 -18.85
C ALA A 234 -0.90 14.64 -20.26
N ARG A 235 -1.00 13.31 -20.42
CA ARG A 235 -1.34 12.68 -21.71
C ARG A 235 -2.75 13.07 -22.18
N TYR A 236 -3.70 13.15 -21.26
CA TYR A 236 -5.10 13.49 -21.56
C TYR A 236 -5.44 14.97 -21.33
N GLN A 237 -4.45 15.79 -20.99
CA GLN A 237 -4.57 17.22 -20.71
C GLN A 237 -5.62 17.57 -19.63
N THR A 238 -5.79 16.70 -18.62
CA THR A 238 -6.82 16.86 -17.57
C THR A 238 -6.31 17.57 -16.31
N ALA A 239 -4.99 17.58 -16.10
CA ALA A 239 -4.36 18.22 -14.94
C ALA A 239 -3.05 18.91 -15.31
N PRO A 240 -2.66 19.97 -14.55
CA PRO A 240 -1.33 20.54 -14.68
C PRO A 240 -0.25 19.51 -14.32
N SER A 241 0.90 19.58 -14.99
CA SER A 241 2.05 18.69 -14.70
C SER A 241 2.75 18.98 -13.37
N LEU A 242 2.43 20.11 -12.72
CA LEU A 242 3.01 20.58 -11.45
C LEU A 242 4.54 20.67 -11.45
N GLY A 243 5.18 20.81 -12.61
CA GLY A 243 6.64 20.82 -12.74
C GLY A 243 7.30 19.48 -12.42
N MET A 244 6.55 18.37 -12.51
CA MET A 244 7.07 17.03 -12.28
C MET A 244 8.18 16.69 -13.30
N PRO A 245 9.40 16.35 -12.85
CA PRO A 245 10.46 15.94 -13.77
C PRO A 245 10.16 14.56 -14.37
N PRO A 246 10.73 14.22 -15.54
CA PRO A 246 10.66 12.87 -16.06
C PRO A 246 11.19 11.86 -15.05
N PHE A 247 10.51 10.71 -14.88
CA PHE A 247 10.90 9.72 -13.86
C PHE A 247 12.36 9.24 -13.97
N SER A 248 12.96 9.20 -15.17
CA SER A 248 14.38 8.86 -15.37
C SER A 248 15.36 9.89 -14.78
N MET A 249 14.90 11.10 -14.51
CA MET A 249 15.66 12.22 -13.95
C MET A 249 15.36 12.43 -12.46
N TRP A 250 14.55 11.57 -11.85
CA TRP A 250 14.30 11.63 -10.42
C TRP A 250 15.54 11.13 -9.65
N PHE A 251 15.95 11.88 -8.64
CA PHE A 251 17.10 11.52 -7.80
C PHE A 251 16.96 12.13 -6.40
N LEU A 252 17.60 11.51 -5.41
CA LEU A 252 17.74 12.08 -4.08
C LEU A 252 18.97 13.01 -4.02
N PRO A 253 18.82 14.24 -3.53
CA PRO A 253 19.96 15.14 -3.28
C PRO A 253 20.99 14.49 -2.34
N ARG A 254 22.27 14.85 -2.47
CA ARG A 254 23.35 14.30 -1.62
C ARG A 254 23.10 14.54 -0.13
N SER A 255 22.57 15.70 0.22
CA SER A 255 22.21 16.04 1.61
C SER A 255 21.16 15.08 2.19
N VAL A 256 20.15 14.70 1.40
CA VAL A 256 19.12 13.73 1.80
C VAL A 256 19.73 12.34 1.90
N GLY A 257 20.53 11.91 0.92
CA GLY A 257 21.20 10.60 0.95
C GLY A 257 22.07 10.40 2.20
N ARG A 258 22.82 11.43 2.63
CA ARG A 258 23.59 11.37 3.89
C ARG A 258 22.70 11.16 5.12
N ARG A 259 21.52 11.80 5.17
CA ARG A 259 20.55 11.59 6.25
C ARG A 259 19.94 10.18 6.22
N LEU A 260 19.75 9.60 5.03
CA LEU A 260 19.27 8.22 4.92
C LEU A 260 20.26 7.18 5.43
N VAL A 261 21.57 7.45 5.38
CA VAL A 261 22.59 6.58 6.01
C VAL A 261 22.35 6.49 7.52
N VAL A 262 21.98 7.60 8.17
CA VAL A 262 21.63 7.59 9.61
C VAL A 262 20.44 6.68 9.89
N LEU A 263 19.44 6.63 9.01
CA LEU A 263 18.31 5.71 9.15
C LEU A 263 18.74 4.25 9.03
N ALA A 264 19.65 3.93 8.11
CA ALA A 264 20.20 2.58 7.97
C ALA A 264 21.00 2.16 9.22
N LEU A 265 21.83 3.05 9.75
CA LEU A 265 22.58 2.81 10.99
C LEU A 265 21.64 2.65 12.19
N GLY A 266 20.62 3.49 12.30
CA GLY A 266 19.60 3.40 13.35
C GLY A 266 18.83 2.07 13.31
N TYR A 267 18.49 1.59 12.11
CA TYR A 267 17.93 0.25 11.93
C TYR A 267 18.88 -0.85 12.41
N LEU A 268 20.17 -0.80 12.04
CA LEU A 268 21.15 -1.82 12.48
C LEU A 268 21.27 -1.85 14.00
N VAL A 269 21.35 -0.69 14.66
CA VAL A 269 21.40 -0.60 16.12
C VAL A 269 20.11 -1.18 16.75
N ALA A 270 18.95 -0.82 16.21
CA ALA A 270 17.66 -1.32 16.66
C ALA A 270 17.52 -2.84 16.49
N MET A 271 18.11 -3.42 15.45
CA MET A 271 18.06 -4.85 15.16
C MET A 271 18.71 -5.71 16.26
N PHE A 272 19.79 -5.21 16.87
CA PHE A 272 20.47 -5.88 17.98
C PHE A 272 19.90 -5.54 19.36
N SER A 273 18.89 -4.65 19.42
CA SER A 273 18.23 -4.28 20.66
C SER A 273 17.19 -5.32 21.06
N ARG A 274 17.07 -5.58 22.37
CA ARG A 274 15.97 -6.39 22.94
C ARG A 274 14.70 -5.59 23.24
N ASN A 275 14.74 -4.26 23.05
CA ASN A 275 13.61 -3.39 23.32
C ASN A 275 12.69 -3.31 22.08
N LEU A 276 11.42 -3.72 22.25
CA LEU A 276 10.40 -3.73 21.19
C LEU A 276 10.14 -2.35 20.57
N VAL A 277 10.21 -1.28 21.36
CA VAL A 277 10.05 0.10 20.86
C VAL A 277 11.19 0.47 19.93
N LEU A 278 12.43 0.14 20.32
CA LEU A 278 13.61 0.38 19.47
C LEU A 278 13.55 -0.46 18.20
N GLN A 279 13.16 -1.72 18.28
CA GLN A 279 12.97 -2.58 17.10
C GLN A 279 11.92 -2.00 16.13
N THR A 280 10.79 -1.52 16.65
CA THR A 280 9.73 -0.91 15.84
C THR A 280 10.20 0.38 15.17
N ALA A 281 10.89 1.25 15.93
CA ALA A 281 11.51 2.46 15.40
C ALA A 281 12.53 2.14 14.30
N GLY A 282 13.38 1.13 14.52
CA GLY A 282 14.33 0.61 13.53
C GLY A 282 13.62 0.14 12.26
N GLN A 283 12.53 -0.62 12.39
CA GLN A 283 11.74 -1.07 11.24
C GLN A 283 11.16 0.09 10.43
N LEU A 284 10.64 1.13 11.10
CA LEU A 284 10.16 2.35 10.44
C LEU A 284 11.29 3.06 9.67
N MET A 285 12.48 3.18 10.28
CA MET A 285 13.66 3.76 9.64
C MET A 285 14.06 2.96 8.40
N TYR A 286 14.10 1.63 8.50
CA TYR A 286 14.39 0.74 7.38
C TYR A 286 13.36 0.90 6.25
N ASN A 287 12.07 0.93 6.57
CA ASN A 287 11.03 1.06 5.55
C ASN A 287 11.14 2.37 4.75
N VAL A 288 11.48 3.48 5.41
CA VAL A 288 11.70 4.78 4.75
C VAL A 288 12.94 4.71 3.85
N PHE A 289 14.05 4.17 4.37
CA PHE A 289 15.27 3.95 3.61
C PHE A 289 15.00 3.09 2.36
N PHE A 290 14.35 1.94 2.56
CA PHE A 290 14.00 0.97 1.54
C PHE A 290 13.14 1.58 0.44
N ALA A 291 12.09 2.32 0.81
CA ALA A 291 11.17 2.91 -0.15
C ALA A 291 11.85 3.98 -1.02
N LEU A 292 12.59 4.91 -0.40
CA LEU A 292 13.24 6.00 -1.13
C LEU A 292 14.35 5.49 -2.06
N TYR A 293 15.19 4.57 -1.59
CA TYR A 293 16.20 3.96 -2.45
C TYR A 293 15.60 3.01 -3.49
N GLY A 294 14.50 2.32 -3.18
CA GLY A 294 13.74 1.54 -4.16
C GLY A 294 13.24 2.40 -5.32
N ILE A 295 12.61 3.55 -5.02
CA ILE A 295 12.19 4.52 -6.04
C ILE A 295 13.39 5.04 -6.84
N GLN A 296 14.52 5.30 -6.16
CA GLN A 296 15.74 5.73 -6.85
C GLN A 296 16.29 4.68 -7.80
N GLY A 297 16.32 3.41 -7.39
CA GLY A 297 16.81 2.34 -8.23
C GLY A 297 15.92 2.08 -9.43
N LEU A 298 14.60 2.18 -9.27
CA LEU A 298 13.65 2.16 -10.39
C LEU A 298 13.88 3.33 -11.35
N SER A 299 14.14 4.53 -10.83
CA SER A 299 14.47 5.70 -11.65
C SER A 299 15.79 5.51 -12.41
N TYR A 300 16.81 4.97 -11.75
CA TYR A 300 18.10 4.65 -12.35
C TYR A 300 17.97 3.59 -13.45
N LEU A 301 17.28 2.48 -13.19
CA LEU A 301 17.06 1.43 -14.18
C LEU A 301 16.29 1.99 -15.39
N ASN A 302 15.27 2.81 -15.15
CA ASN A 302 14.55 3.48 -16.23
C ASN A 302 15.49 4.33 -17.09
N PHE A 303 16.39 5.11 -16.48
CA PHE A 303 17.41 5.89 -17.20
C PHE A 303 18.31 5.00 -18.06
N VAL A 304 18.84 3.91 -17.51
CA VAL A 304 19.71 2.97 -18.24
C VAL A 304 18.96 2.35 -19.42
N LEU A 305 17.73 1.89 -19.21
CA LEU A 305 16.90 1.31 -20.27
C LEU A 305 16.53 2.34 -21.34
N LYS A 306 16.31 3.62 -20.98
CA LYS A 306 16.13 4.69 -21.97
C LYS A 306 17.38 4.89 -22.81
N ARG A 307 18.55 4.97 -22.18
CA ARG A 307 19.84 5.15 -22.86
C ARG A 307 20.16 3.99 -23.81
N ARG A 308 19.73 2.77 -23.48
CA ARG A 308 19.83 1.57 -24.33
C ARG A 308 18.77 1.49 -25.44
N GLY A 309 17.91 2.49 -25.61
CA GLY A 309 16.89 2.50 -26.66
C GLY A 309 15.69 1.57 -26.41
N SER A 310 15.48 1.07 -25.19
CA SER A 310 14.40 0.12 -24.90
C SER A 310 13.01 0.73 -25.14
N ARG A 311 12.10 -0.08 -25.72
CA ARG A 311 10.70 0.28 -26.00
C ARG A 311 9.95 0.66 -24.71
N ARG A 312 9.02 1.62 -24.82
CA ARG A 312 8.27 2.20 -23.68
C ARG A 312 7.52 1.14 -22.85
N GLY A 313 6.83 0.20 -23.49
CA GLY A 313 6.06 -0.84 -22.83
C GLY A 313 6.95 -1.83 -22.06
N LEU A 314 7.99 -2.36 -22.70
CA LEU A 314 8.94 -3.27 -22.07
C LEU A 314 9.60 -2.64 -20.82
N ARG A 315 9.98 -1.35 -20.90
CA ARG A 315 10.52 -0.64 -19.73
C ARG A 315 9.54 -0.60 -18.57
N PHE A 316 8.26 -0.33 -18.84
CA PHE A 316 7.26 -0.29 -17.78
C PHE A 316 7.07 -1.67 -17.14
N VAL A 317 6.98 -2.73 -17.94
CA VAL A 317 6.87 -4.12 -17.46
C VAL A 317 8.07 -4.50 -16.61
N LEU A 318 9.30 -4.23 -17.07
CA LEU A 318 10.52 -4.54 -16.32
C LEU A 318 10.59 -3.79 -14.98
N LEU A 319 10.20 -2.51 -14.95
CA LEU A 319 10.15 -1.73 -13.72
C LEU A 319 9.08 -2.26 -12.75
N LEU A 320 7.92 -2.65 -13.27
CA LEU A 320 6.85 -3.24 -12.47
C LEU A 320 7.30 -4.58 -11.86
N LEU A 321 7.88 -5.47 -12.67
CA LEU A 321 8.40 -6.75 -12.21
C LEU A 321 9.51 -6.57 -11.16
N LEU A 322 10.43 -5.62 -11.37
CA LEU A 322 11.46 -5.34 -10.37
C LEU A 322 10.86 -4.81 -9.06
N PHE A 323 9.82 -3.98 -9.14
CA PHE A 323 9.14 -3.44 -7.96
C PHE A 323 8.35 -4.52 -7.21
N THR A 324 7.71 -5.46 -7.90
CA THR A 324 6.85 -6.47 -7.27
C THR A 324 7.58 -7.75 -6.86
N LEU A 325 8.50 -8.25 -7.70
CA LEU A 325 9.15 -9.54 -7.49
C LEU A 325 10.48 -9.43 -6.74
N VAL A 326 11.25 -8.37 -7.00
CA VAL A 326 12.59 -8.20 -6.40
C VAL A 326 12.83 -6.79 -5.87
N PRO A 327 11.95 -6.24 -5.01
CA PRO A 327 12.13 -4.88 -4.51
C PRO A 327 13.46 -4.62 -3.78
N PRO A 328 14.10 -5.58 -3.07
CA PRO A 328 15.46 -5.36 -2.54
C PRO A 328 16.50 -5.03 -3.62
N ALA A 329 16.41 -5.62 -4.81
CA ALA A 329 17.33 -5.31 -5.91
C ALA A 329 17.14 -3.86 -6.39
N ALA A 330 15.90 -3.35 -6.42
CA ALA A 330 15.65 -1.93 -6.68
C ALA A 330 16.33 -1.04 -5.64
N MET A 331 16.23 -1.37 -4.35
CA MET A 331 16.89 -0.62 -3.30
C MET A 331 18.42 -0.55 -3.50
N PHE A 332 19.08 -1.69 -3.75
CA PHE A 332 20.53 -1.72 -3.97
C PHE A 332 20.97 -0.92 -5.19
N LEU A 333 20.21 -0.98 -6.30
CA LEU A 333 20.45 -0.12 -7.47
C LEU A 333 20.33 1.36 -7.11
N GLY A 334 19.40 1.72 -6.23
CA GLY A 334 19.26 3.08 -5.72
C GLY A 334 20.47 3.53 -4.90
N VAL A 335 20.97 2.68 -4.01
CA VAL A 335 22.17 2.95 -3.20
C VAL A 335 23.40 3.12 -4.10
N TYR A 336 23.55 2.26 -5.11
CA TYR A 336 24.60 2.38 -6.12
C TYR A 336 24.50 3.71 -6.87
N ASP A 337 23.31 4.09 -7.32
CA ASP A 337 23.10 5.37 -8.00
C ASP A 337 23.42 6.59 -7.11
N GLN A 338 23.24 6.47 -5.80
CA GLN A 338 23.56 7.56 -4.85
C GLN A 338 25.05 7.73 -4.62
N THR A 339 25.79 6.62 -4.58
CA THR A 339 27.20 6.58 -4.19
C THR A 339 28.12 6.80 -5.40
N ALA A 340 27.87 6.11 -6.50
CA ALA A 340 28.67 6.21 -7.72
C ALA A 340 28.22 7.36 -8.65
N ASP A 341 27.00 7.88 -8.46
CA ASP A 341 26.37 8.91 -9.32
C ASP A 341 26.59 8.69 -10.84
N PRO A 342 26.29 7.49 -11.37
CA PRO A 342 26.54 7.15 -12.78
C PRO A 342 25.74 8.02 -13.77
N ARG A 343 24.64 8.62 -13.30
CA ARG A 343 23.80 9.54 -14.09
C ARG A 343 24.34 10.97 -14.10
N LYS A 344 25.31 11.30 -13.24
CA LYS A 344 25.90 12.65 -13.04
C LYS A 344 24.83 13.73 -12.84
N LEU A 345 23.77 13.40 -12.10
CA LEU A 345 22.64 14.32 -11.87
C LEU A 345 22.89 15.26 -10.68
N ARG A 346 23.93 15.01 -9.87
CA ARG A 346 24.15 15.66 -8.57
C ARG A 346 25.37 16.59 -8.55
N GLY A 347 25.93 16.92 -9.72
CA GLY A 347 27.01 17.90 -9.90
C GLY A 347 26.54 19.12 -10.70
N ASP A 348 27.32 20.21 -10.67
CA ASP A 348 26.99 21.53 -11.26
C ASP A 348 26.91 21.54 -12.80
N GLY A 349 27.26 20.43 -13.46
CA GLY A 349 27.12 20.23 -14.90
C GLY A 349 26.08 19.16 -15.20
N ALA A 350 24.79 19.48 -15.06
CA ALA A 350 23.71 18.55 -15.39
C ALA A 350 23.77 18.18 -16.89
N PRO A 351 23.93 16.89 -17.27
CA PRO A 351 23.91 16.50 -18.67
C PRO A 351 22.49 16.70 -19.24
N ARG A 352 22.41 17.46 -20.33
CA ARG A 352 21.21 17.55 -21.18
C ARG A 352 21.02 16.20 -21.86
N LEU A 353 19.89 15.54 -21.63
CA LEU A 353 19.53 14.36 -22.42
C LEU A 353 19.09 14.81 -23.84
N PRO A 354 19.41 14.03 -24.89
CA PRO A 354 18.72 14.17 -26.16
C PRO A 354 17.25 13.79 -25.98
N VAL A 355 16.39 14.57 -26.63
CA VAL A 355 14.90 14.57 -26.56
C VAL A 355 14.30 13.19 -26.82
#